data_AF-A0A6I4ISG1-F1
#
_entry.id   AF-A0A6I4ISG1-F1
#
_cell.length_a   1.000
_cell.length_b   1.000
_cell.length_c   1.000
_cell.angle_alpha   90.00
_cell.angle_beta   90.00
_cell.angle_gamma   90.00
#
_symmetry.space_group_name_H-M   'P 1'
#
loop_
_entity.id
_entity.type
_entity.pdbx_description
1 polymer ?
#
loop_
_entity_poly.entity_id
_entity_poly.type
_entity_poly.pdbx_seq_one_letter_code
_entity_poly.pdbx_strand_id
1 'polypeptide(L)'
;MKRSNSYQLQIKREGVNQVHVFKKNDEGTYDNYWNFSLLGDDEPIILNDFFNENQFVIINWNGWIRLFDAKKKVLLLDYDLKGNLDAKAVFSINKKKVYVCIHDHNHKAFLVTLDLITTKIAIQELGNCYASHLGIRKDGCLLFYKQDWEYENKQKKYTHGFTVFHPKTSEQEYFSLPEAPCSSFDSVTPFIDTRTNLAVMPYYGAVQVKNKEKKQLLFEFHIMLIHLNTFEVELLSVRDFEKYQLSCFESNCEDMVELFLNKRVEEEEYQEAVCEFCEDLNTVYFVEDGFWLCWRNGVLRKVYKDKSLSALLVTHSLPNNNGSGMFQFPFFHSQLYRIEDHKLYLFDETNYYSATIPDAMTLKNENCFPISLETTTLDIINKTSYTKEKRKEIDRLDKIILLVEDLALEKSLLDALHQMYLKVESLETLGLVTTLEFQIEDKKGAIVAEPVFFEKIAVLEEATTILQNIVETFCNYPKAKYLYRNEEETALCYAVLTLSKKGKDFLPTILRYLATIDLDHDVFTIENIVPYLDVTYERTSIIENLKIISEDCLEWFEHYWHEIDANELY
;
A
#
# COMPACT_ATOMS: atom_id res chain seq x y z
N MET A 1 -3.52 -3.03 20.47
CA MET A 1 -4.95 -2.59 20.38
C MET A 1 -5.86 -3.79 20.58
N LYS A 2 -6.98 -3.67 21.32
CA LYS A 2 -7.98 -4.75 21.39
C LYS A 2 -8.89 -4.63 20.15
N ARG A 3 -8.81 -5.63 19.26
CA ARG A 3 -9.72 -5.81 18.11
C ARG A 3 -11.16 -5.93 18.63
N SER A 4 -12.16 -5.67 17.78
CA SER A 4 -13.52 -6.16 18.08
C SER A 4 -13.43 -7.66 18.36
N ASN A 5 -14.06 -8.11 19.43
CA ASN A 5 -14.07 -9.53 19.78
C ASN A 5 -15.05 -10.30 18.89
N SER A 6 -15.93 -9.60 18.18
CA SER A 6 -17.04 -10.17 17.41
C SER A 6 -16.77 -10.19 15.90
N TYR A 7 -16.04 -9.20 15.38
CA TYR A 7 -15.80 -9.04 13.94
C TYR A 7 -14.35 -8.68 13.63
N GLN A 8 -13.92 -8.99 12.41
CA GLN A 8 -12.66 -8.55 11.81
C GLN A 8 -12.91 -7.93 10.45
N LEU A 9 -12.02 -7.04 10.06
CA LEU A 9 -12.05 -6.32 8.79
C LEU A 9 -10.76 -6.65 8.03
N GLN A 10 -10.90 -6.96 6.74
CA GLN A 10 -9.79 -6.96 5.79
C GLN A 10 -10.23 -6.14 4.59
N ILE A 11 -9.30 -5.33 4.06
CA ILE A 11 -9.51 -4.60 2.81
C ILE A 11 -8.48 -5.11 1.82
N LYS A 12 -8.96 -5.46 0.63
CA LYS A 12 -8.13 -5.82 -0.51
C LYS A 12 -8.28 -4.75 -1.59
N ARG A 13 -7.20 -4.51 -2.34
CA ARG A 13 -7.19 -3.57 -3.46
C ARG A 13 -6.89 -4.38 -4.73
N GLU A 14 -7.91 -5.03 -5.24
CA GLU A 14 -7.88 -5.81 -6.48
C GLU A 14 -8.88 -5.11 -7.41
N GLY A 15 -8.45 -4.27 -8.37
CA GLY A 15 -9.37 -3.49 -9.20
C GLY A 15 -10.13 -2.35 -8.48
N VAL A 16 -10.87 -2.62 -7.42
CA VAL A 16 -11.51 -1.65 -6.51
C VAL A 16 -11.17 -1.98 -5.06
N ASN A 17 -11.34 -1.03 -4.14
CA ASN A 17 -11.22 -1.33 -2.71
C ASN A 17 -12.37 -2.26 -2.27
N GLN A 18 -12.05 -3.53 -2.02
CA GLN A 18 -12.98 -4.54 -1.53
C GLN A 18 -12.95 -4.63 -0.01
N VAL A 19 -14.12 -4.61 0.61
CA VAL A 19 -14.26 -4.77 2.06
C VAL A 19 -14.74 -6.17 2.37
N HIS A 20 -13.97 -6.89 3.18
CA HIS A 20 -14.34 -8.20 3.72
C HIS A 20 -14.51 -8.10 5.23
N VAL A 21 -15.74 -8.31 5.67
CA VAL A 21 -16.07 -8.38 7.10
C VAL A 21 -16.25 -9.83 7.49
N PHE A 22 -15.51 -10.26 8.52
CA PHE A 22 -15.58 -11.60 9.08
C PHE A 22 -16.21 -11.55 10.45
N LYS A 23 -16.97 -12.59 10.80
CA LYS A 23 -17.61 -12.74 12.10
C LYS A 23 -17.00 -13.92 12.84
N LYS A 24 -16.69 -13.70 14.12
CA LYS A 24 -16.16 -14.76 14.97
C LYS A 24 -17.20 -15.86 15.18
N ASN A 25 -16.77 -17.11 15.07
CA ASN A 25 -17.59 -18.28 15.40
C ASN A 25 -17.23 -18.86 16.78
N ASP A 26 -17.95 -19.91 17.18
CA ASP A 26 -17.82 -20.53 18.51
C ASP A 26 -16.46 -21.23 18.71
N GLU A 27 -15.78 -21.60 17.63
CA GLU A 27 -14.44 -22.21 17.64
C GLU A 27 -13.32 -21.17 17.74
N GLY A 28 -13.66 -19.88 17.70
CA GLY A 28 -12.71 -18.78 17.78
C GLY A 28 -12.02 -18.43 16.46
N THR A 29 -12.44 -19.01 15.34
CA THR A 29 -12.08 -18.60 13.98
C THR A 29 -13.09 -17.58 13.43
N TYR A 30 -12.84 -17.02 12.25
CA TYR A 30 -13.62 -15.93 11.67
C TYR A 30 -14.16 -16.31 10.29
N ASP A 31 -15.47 -16.44 10.19
CA ASP A 31 -16.11 -16.79 8.93
C ASP A 31 -16.49 -15.53 8.15
N ASN A 32 -16.24 -15.55 6.84
CA ASN A 32 -16.60 -14.44 5.96
C ASN A 32 -18.12 -14.17 6.02
N TYR A 33 -18.48 -12.95 6.39
CA TYR A 33 -19.86 -12.61 6.77
C TYR A 33 -20.50 -11.61 5.80
N TRP A 34 -19.75 -10.60 5.35
CA TRP A 34 -20.24 -9.55 4.47
C TRP A 34 -19.10 -9.05 3.59
N ASN A 35 -19.33 -9.02 2.27
CA ASN A 35 -18.42 -8.40 1.31
C ASN A 35 -19.14 -7.32 0.51
N PHE A 36 -18.41 -6.28 0.14
CA PHE A 36 -18.89 -5.22 -0.74
C PHE A 36 -17.70 -4.41 -1.27
N SER A 37 -17.88 -3.79 -2.44
CA SER A 37 -16.89 -2.88 -3.02
C SER A 37 -17.16 -1.44 -2.57
N LEU A 38 -16.10 -0.66 -2.42
CA LEU A 38 -16.15 0.78 -2.22
C LEU A 38 -16.14 1.47 -3.59
N LEU A 39 -17.25 1.38 -4.33
CA LEU A 39 -17.35 1.99 -5.65
C LEU A 39 -17.11 3.50 -5.58
N GLY A 40 -16.37 4.02 -6.55
CA GLY A 40 -15.94 5.42 -6.59
C GLY A 40 -14.64 5.71 -5.83
N ASP A 41 -14.12 4.75 -5.06
CA ASP A 41 -12.92 4.90 -4.23
C ASP A 41 -11.74 4.10 -4.77
N ASP A 42 -10.87 4.76 -5.53
CA ASP A 42 -9.60 4.22 -6.04
C ASP A 42 -8.41 4.55 -5.14
N GLU A 43 -8.63 5.26 -4.03
CA GLU A 43 -7.55 5.77 -3.18
C GLU A 43 -7.10 4.76 -2.12
N PRO A 44 -5.83 4.81 -1.69
CA PRO A 44 -5.36 4.00 -0.58
C PRO A 44 -6.10 4.28 0.73
N ILE A 45 -6.37 3.22 1.49
CA ILE A 45 -7.04 3.30 2.79
C ILE A 45 -6.03 3.60 3.90
N ILE A 46 -6.22 4.71 4.62
CA ILE A 46 -5.35 5.12 5.73
C ILE A 46 -5.83 4.68 7.11
N LEU A 47 -7.13 4.39 7.25
CA LEU A 47 -7.71 3.89 8.48
C LEU A 47 -8.84 2.95 8.17
N ASN A 48 -8.77 1.74 8.72
CA ASN A 48 -9.87 0.79 8.73
C ASN A 48 -9.84 0.03 10.05
N ASP A 49 -10.83 0.26 10.91
CA ASP A 49 -10.93 -0.46 12.19
C ASP A 49 -12.34 -0.35 12.78
N PHE A 50 -12.65 -1.32 13.63
CA PHE A 50 -13.81 -1.29 14.49
C PHE A 50 -13.59 -0.31 15.65
N PHE A 51 -14.57 0.58 15.85
CA PHE A 51 -14.57 1.51 16.98
C PHE A 51 -15.49 1.05 18.12
N ASN A 52 -16.32 0.05 17.87
CA ASN A 52 -17.03 -0.73 18.88
C ASN A 52 -17.26 -2.18 18.39
N GLU A 53 -18.12 -2.95 19.05
CA GLU A 53 -18.32 -4.37 18.73
C GLU A 53 -18.78 -4.64 17.29
N ASN A 54 -19.58 -3.76 16.67
CA ASN A 54 -20.18 -4.03 15.35
C ASN A 54 -20.05 -2.88 14.35
N GLN A 55 -19.52 -1.73 14.74
CA GLN A 55 -19.37 -0.58 13.85
C GLN A 55 -17.90 -0.30 13.57
N PHE A 56 -17.63 0.02 12.32
CA PHE A 56 -16.28 0.30 11.81
C PHE A 56 -16.29 1.53 10.91
N VAL A 57 -15.10 2.12 10.79
CA VAL A 57 -14.84 3.27 9.93
C VAL A 57 -13.83 2.87 8.87
N ILE A 58 -14.00 3.39 7.66
CA ILE A 58 -13.02 3.35 6.59
C ILE A 58 -12.75 4.80 6.16
N ILE A 59 -11.47 5.17 6.04
CA ILE A 59 -11.01 6.48 5.57
C ILE A 59 -9.91 6.27 4.54
N ASN A 60 -10.06 6.88 3.36
CA ASN A 60 -9.06 6.88 2.30
C ASN A 60 -8.17 8.13 2.30
N TRP A 61 -7.16 8.20 1.42
CA TRP A 61 -6.23 9.32 1.29
C TRP A 61 -6.85 10.66 0.89
N ASN A 62 -8.05 10.69 0.33
CA ASN A 62 -8.76 11.94 -0.01
C ASN A 62 -9.70 12.43 1.10
N GLY A 63 -9.65 11.80 2.28
CA GLY A 63 -10.53 12.16 3.39
C GLY A 63 -11.97 11.72 3.19
N TRP A 64 -12.21 10.70 2.38
CA TRP A 64 -13.53 10.09 2.26
C TRP A 64 -13.78 9.17 3.45
N ILE A 65 -14.69 9.59 4.33
CA ILE A 65 -15.03 8.89 5.56
C ILE A 65 -16.34 8.12 5.39
N ARG A 66 -16.28 6.80 5.61
CA ARG A 66 -17.46 5.93 5.60
C ARG A 66 -17.59 5.17 6.91
N LEU A 67 -18.79 5.22 7.51
CA LEU A 67 -19.12 4.47 8.73
C LEU A 67 -20.11 3.36 8.40
N PHE A 68 -19.89 2.18 8.95
CA PHE A 68 -20.72 1.00 8.69
C PHE A 68 -21.15 0.32 9.98
N ASP A 69 -22.31 -0.34 9.94
CA ASP A 69 -22.74 -1.31 10.94
C ASP A 69 -22.65 -2.71 10.33
N ALA A 70 -21.65 -3.49 10.74
CA ALA A 70 -21.43 -4.85 10.28
C ALA A 70 -22.62 -5.76 10.57
N LYS A 71 -23.25 -5.62 11.75
CA LYS A 71 -24.37 -6.49 12.15
C LYS A 71 -25.59 -6.26 11.26
N LYS A 72 -25.91 -5.00 10.99
CA LYS A 72 -27.04 -4.60 10.14
C LYS A 72 -26.71 -4.63 8.65
N LYS A 73 -25.43 -4.68 8.27
CA LYS A 73 -24.91 -4.58 6.91
C LYS A 73 -25.37 -3.30 6.21
N VAL A 74 -25.23 -2.17 6.89
CA VAL A 74 -25.65 -0.85 6.37
C VAL A 74 -24.54 0.18 6.51
N LEU A 75 -24.50 1.09 5.54
CA LEU A 75 -23.77 2.34 5.59
C LEU A 75 -24.53 3.32 6.50
N LEU A 76 -23.83 3.89 7.47
CA LEU A 76 -24.37 4.84 8.46
C LEU A 76 -24.04 6.29 8.10
N LEU A 77 -22.85 6.51 7.54
CA LEU A 77 -22.35 7.80 7.10
C LEU A 77 -21.50 7.60 5.86
N ASP A 78 -21.69 8.47 4.90
CA ASP A 78 -20.87 8.58 3.70
C ASP A 78 -20.53 10.05 3.50
N TYR A 79 -19.28 10.43 3.72
CA TYR A 79 -18.88 11.83 3.72
C TYR A 79 -17.50 12.02 3.12
N ASP A 80 -17.45 12.69 1.98
CA ASP A 80 -16.21 13.07 1.31
C ASP A 80 -15.77 14.47 1.76
N LEU A 81 -14.59 14.55 2.38
CA LEU A 81 -13.99 15.82 2.79
C LEU A 81 -13.45 16.64 1.61
N LYS A 82 -13.21 16.02 0.45
CA LYS A 82 -12.54 16.63 -0.72
C LYS A 82 -11.22 17.30 -0.36
N GLY A 83 -10.48 16.68 0.57
CA GLY A 83 -9.20 17.19 1.05
C GLY A 83 -8.05 16.30 0.59
N ASN A 84 -6.84 16.84 0.61
CA ASN A 84 -5.64 16.03 0.45
C ASN A 84 -5.13 15.67 1.86
N LEU A 85 -4.97 14.38 2.15
CA LEU A 85 -4.41 13.92 3.42
C LEU A 85 -2.92 13.65 3.27
N ASP A 86 -2.12 14.33 4.07
CA ASP A 86 -0.68 14.03 4.18
C ASP A 86 -0.37 13.15 5.40
N ALA A 87 -1.36 12.89 6.29
CA ALA A 87 -1.20 12.07 7.49
C ALA A 87 -2.21 10.93 7.60
N LYS A 88 -1.85 9.93 8.41
CA LYS A 88 -2.76 8.90 8.93
C LYS A 88 -3.88 9.52 9.78
N ALA A 89 -5.00 8.82 9.87
CA ALA A 89 -6.08 9.14 10.80
C ALA A 89 -5.91 8.36 12.11
N VAL A 90 -6.31 8.95 13.24
CA VAL A 90 -6.18 8.32 14.57
C VAL A 90 -7.48 8.37 15.36
N PHE A 91 -7.76 7.31 16.11
CA PHE A 91 -8.84 7.33 17.09
C PHE A 91 -8.45 8.15 18.32
N SER A 92 -9.42 8.86 18.88
CA SER A 92 -9.41 9.23 20.29
C SER A 92 -9.18 8.01 21.21
N ILE A 93 -8.64 8.24 22.41
CA ILE A 93 -8.32 7.18 23.39
C ILE A 93 -9.51 6.26 23.68
N ASN A 94 -10.72 6.81 23.72
CA ASN A 94 -11.95 6.07 24.01
C ASN A 94 -12.66 5.56 22.75
N LYS A 95 -12.04 5.70 21.56
CA LYS A 95 -12.59 5.36 20.24
C LYS A 95 -13.98 5.98 19.96
N LYS A 96 -14.33 7.11 20.58
CA LYS A 96 -15.59 7.84 20.30
C LYS A 96 -15.46 8.88 19.20
N LYS A 97 -14.23 9.24 18.86
CA LYS A 97 -13.88 10.19 17.81
C LYS A 97 -12.76 9.66 16.94
N VAL A 98 -12.75 10.10 15.67
CA VAL A 98 -11.61 10.00 14.76
C VAL A 98 -11.12 11.40 14.45
N TYR A 99 -9.80 11.53 14.40
CA TYR A 99 -9.09 12.73 14.01
C TYR A 99 -8.40 12.49 12.67
N VAL A 100 -8.58 13.42 11.74
CA VAL A 100 -8.03 13.39 10.39
C VAL A 100 -7.45 14.76 10.09
N CYS A 101 -6.27 14.83 9.48
CA CYS A 101 -5.65 16.10 9.09
C CYS A 101 -5.69 16.27 7.58
N ILE A 102 -6.35 17.32 7.09
CA ILE A 102 -6.46 17.66 5.66
C ILE A 102 -5.71 18.95 5.35
N HIS A 103 -5.28 19.10 4.11
CA HIS A 103 -4.87 20.38 3.54
C HIS A 103 -5.89 20.90 2.52
N ASP A 104 -6.06 22.23 2.48
CA ASP A 104 -6.75 22.88 1.36
C ASP A 104 -5.78 23.15 0.19
N HIS A 105 -6.33 23.69 -0.91
CA HIS A 105 -5.57 24.08 -2.11
C HIS A 105 -4.55 25.20 -1.87
N ASN A 106 -4.58 25.88 -0.72
CA ASN A 106 -3.60 26.88 -0.30
C ASN A 106 -2.60 26.32 0.72
N HIS A 107 -2.55 24.99 0.88
CA HIS A 107 -1.71 24.28 1.85
C HIS A 107 -1.99 24.65 3.32
N LYS A 108 -3.18 25.14 3.65
CA LYS A 108 -3.59 25.33 5.06
C LYS A 108 -4.00 24.01 5.68
N ALA A 109 -3.49 23.72 6.87
CA ALA A 109 -3.79 22.50 7.61
C ALA A 109 -5.06 22.64 8.46
N PHE A 110 -5.93 21.64 8.41
CA PHE A 110 -7.13 21.54 9.23
C PHE A 110 -7.21 20.20 9.93
N LEU A 111 -7.67 20.22 11.19
CA LEU A 111 -8.09 19.04 11.90
C LEU A 111 -9.58 18.82 11.71
N VAL A 112 -9.92 17.71 11.10
CA VAL A 112 -11.27 17.19 11.04
C VAL A 112 -11.47 16.23 12.20
N THR A 113 -12.52 16.48 12.98
CA THR A 113 -12.96 15.62 14.07
C THR A 113 -14.32 15.03 13.73
N LEU A 114 -14.39 13.71 13.56
CA LEU A 114 -15.64 12.98 13.45
C LEU A 114 -16.03 12.40 14.81
N ASP A 115 -17.17 12.80 15.34
CA ASP A 115 -17.81 12.11 16.47
C ASP A 115 -18.51 10.85 15.96
N LEU A 116 -18.02 9.69 16.37
CA LEU A 116 -18.50 8.38 15.89
C LEU A 116 -19.86 7.98 16.49
N ILE A 117 -20.32 8.68 17.54
CA ILE A 117 -21.62 8.43 18.16
C ILE A 117 -22.69 9.29 17.49
N THR A 118 -22.42 10.58 17.32
CA THR A 118 -23.40 11.52 16.75
C THR A 118 -23.25 11.74 15.25
N THR A 119 -22.24 11.12 14.63
CA THR A 119 -21.83 11.30 13.22
C THR A 119 -21.61 12.78 12.85
N LYS A 120 -21.24 13.62 13.82
CA LYS A 120 -21.01 15.05 13.59
C LYS A 120 -19.57 15.28 13.22
N ILE A 121 -19.35 16.06 12.18
CA ILE A 121 -18.04 16.47 11.72
C ILE A 121 -17.81 17.92 12.15
N ALA A 122 -16.65 18.17 12.75
CA ALA A 122 -16.16 19.51 13.05
C ALA A 122 -14.80 19.70 12.38
N ILE A 123 -14.56 20.88 11.83
CA ILE A 123 -13.31 21.24 11.17
C ILE A 123 -12.73 22.45 11.91
N GLN A 124 -11.46 22.38 12.26
CA GLN A 124 -10.74 23.47 12.90
C GLN A 124 -9.38 23.68 12.23
N GLU A 125 -8.98 24.93 12.05
CA GLU A 125 -7.67 25.28 11.51
C GLU A 125 -6.57 24.91 12.52
N LEU A 126 -5.51 24.26 12.04
CA LEU A 126 -4.36 23.83 12.85
C LEU A 126 -3.24 24.88 12.91
N GLY A 127 -3.31 25.93 12.09
CA GLY A 127 -2.22 26.90 11.95
C GLY A 127 -0.98 26.24 11.34
N ASN A 128 0.19 26.49 11.93
CA ASN A 128 1.49 26.03 11.40
C ASN A 128 1.88 24.59 11.81
N CYS A 129 0.91 23.72 12.13
CA CYS A 129 1.23 22.32 12.45
C CYS A 129 1.67 21.58 11.18
N TYR A 130 2.78 20.86 11.27
CA TYR A 130 3.22 19.97 10.21
C TYR A 130 2.36 18.71 10.24
N ALA A 131 1.48 18.56 9.24
CA ALA A 131 0.39 17.60 9.28
C ALA A 131 0.68 16.28 8.54
N SER A 132 1.95 15.88 8.40
CA SER A 132 2.32 14.60 7.76
C SER A 132 2.32 13.41 8.72
N HIS A 133 2.45 13.64 10.02
CA HIS A 133 2.48 12.58 11.03
C HIS A 133 1.53 12.90 12.17
N LEU A 134 0.46 12.09 12.29
CA LEU A 134 -0.53 12.24 13.34
C LEU A 134 -0.50 11.04 14.30
N GLY A 135 -0.24 11.33 15.57
CA GLY A 135 -0.32 10.39 16.69
C GLY A 135 -1.25 10.88 17.79
N ILE A 136 -1.47 10.04 18.80
CA ILE A 136 -2.26 10.41 19.99
C ILE A 136 -1.53 10.04 21.28
N ARG A 137 -1.46 11.02 22.19
CA ARG A 137 -0.92 10.89 23.53
C ARG A 137 -1.98 10.35 24.50
N LYS A 138 -1.56 9.69 25.58
CA LYS A 138 -2.45 9.02 26.55
C LYS A 138 -3.52 9.92 27.17
N ASP A 139 -3.25 11.21 27.31
CA ASP A 139 -4.18 12.22 27.82
C ASP A 139 -5.20 12.72 26.77
N GLY A 140 -5.06 12.29 25.51
CA GLY A 140 -5.93 12.65 24.41
C GLY A 140 -5.45 13.85 23.57
N CYS A 141 -4.29 14.43 23.89
CA CYS A 141 -3.64 15.38 22.99
C CYS A 141 -3.14 14.69 21.72
N LEU A 142 -3.13 15.44 20.61
CA LEU A 142 -2.59 14.99 19.34
C LEU A 142 -1.10 15.29 19.28
N LEU A 143 -0.36 14.38 18.64
CA LEU A 143 1.09 14.49 18.46
C LEU A 143 1.36 14.67 16.97
N PHE A 144 2.02 15.75 16.63
CA PHE A 144 2.48 16.04 15.28
C PHE A 144 4.00 15.96 15.25
N TYR A 145 4.54 14.89 14.67
CA TYR A 145 6.00 14.78 14.50
C TYR A 145 6.42 15.62 13.30
N LYS A 146 7.40 16.49 13.51
CA LYS A 146 7.94 17.37 12.49
C LYS A 146 9.44 17.18 12.41
N GLN A 147 9.94 17.20 11.19
CA GLN A 147 11.34 17.43 10.89
C GLN A 147 11.44 18.71 10.05
N ASP A 148 12.45 19.53 10.32
CA ASP A 148 12.68 20.79 9.64
C ASP A 148 14.18 21.04 9.48
N TRP A 149 14.54 22.04 8.70
CA TRP A 149 15.91 22.51 8.61
C TRP A 149 15.98 24.01 8.38
N GLU A 150 17.06 24.61 8.86
CA GLU A 150 17.38 26.01 8.62
C GLU A 150 18.85 26.17 8.23
N TYR A 151 19.17 27.25 7.51
CA TYR A 151 20.57 27.60 7.26
C TYR A 151 21.09 28.46 8.41
N GLU A 152 22.02 27.92 9.18
CA GLU A 152 22.77 28.65 10.21
C GLU A 152 24.25 28.69 9.78
N ASN A 153 24.82 29.88 9.61
CA ASN A 153 26.23 30.06 9.20
C ASN A 153 26.65 29.33 7.90
N LYS A 154 25.75 29.27 6.90
CA LYS A 154 25.93 28.52 5.63
C LYS A 154 25.98 27.00 5.78
N GLN A 155 25.63 26.47 6.95
CA GLN A 155 25.44 25.04 7.17
C GLN A 155 23.95 24.76 7.38
N LYS A 156 23.48 23.64 6.83
CA LYS A 156 22.11 23.19 7.00
C LYS A 156 22.01 22.52 8.37
N LYS A 157 21.16 23.06 9.25
CA LYS A 157 20.91 22.54 10.58
C LYS A 157 19.54 21.92 10.62
N TYR A 158 19.49 20.62 10.88
CA TYR A 158 18.26 19.87 10.99
C TYR A 158 17.72 19.94 12.41
N THR A 159 16.39 20.01 12.53
CA THR A 159 15.68 19.94 13.79
C THR A 159 14.51 18.97 13.67
N HIS A 160 14.11 18.37 14.77
CA HIS A 160 12.93 17.54 14.79
C HIS A 160 12.30 17.52 16.18
N GLY A 161 11.04 17.10 16.25
CA GLY A 161 10.31 17.09 17.51
C GLY A 161 8.83 16.86 17.34
N PHE A 162 8.09 17.08 18.43
CA PHE A 162 6.65 16.97 18.46
C PHE A 162 5.99 18.32 18.72
N THR A 163 5.01 18.68 17.91
CA THR A 163 3.97 19.63 18.34
C THR A 163 2.86 18.85 19.05
N VAL A 164 2.62 19.17 20.32
CA VAL A 164 1.48 18.69 21.10
C VAL A 164 0.33 19.65 20.89
N PHE A 165 -0.80 19.13 20.44
CA PHE A 165 -2.00 19.91 20.17
C PHE A 165 -3.18 19.43 21.01
N HIS A 166 -3.80 20.33 21.76
CA HIS A 166 -4.97 20.00 22.57
C HIS A 166 -6.28 20.23 21.80
N PRO A 167 -7.01 19.17 21.39
CA PRO A 167 -8.09 19.29 20.41
C PRO A 167 -9.33 20.06 20.86
N LYS A 168 -9.45 20.43 22.14
CA LYS A 168 -10.57 21.23 22.65
C LYS A 168 -10.23 22.70 22.86
N THR A 169 -8.98 23.01 23.19
CA THR A 169 -8.54 24.38 23.51
C THR A 169 -7.75 25.00 22.35
N SER A 170 -7.32 24.16 21.39
CA SER A 170 -6.43 24.53 20.29
C SER A 170 -5.06 25.05 20.74
N GLU A 171 -4.71 24.82 22.02
CA GLU A 171 -3.38 25.12 22.55
C GLU A 171 -2.35 24.19 21.91
N GLN A 172 -1.18 24.77 21.62
CA GLN A 172 -0.09 24.09 20.93
C GLN A 172 1.22 24.35 21.67
N GLU A 173 2.04 23.32 21.81
CA GLU A 173 3.36 23.42 22.39
C GLU A 173 4.33 22.52 21.62
N TYR A 174 5.51 23.06 21.26
CA TYR A 174 6.53 22.32 20.53
C TYR A 174 7.62 21.83 21.48
N PHE A 175 7.98 20.55 21.34
CA PHE A 175 9.04 19.89 22.08
C PHE A 175 10.10 19.38 21.11
N SER A 176 11.28 20.00 21.13
CA SER A 176 12.42 19.56 20.32
C SER A 176 13.00 18.25 20.88
N LEU A 177 13.44 17.40 19.98
CA LEU A 177 14.21 16.19 20.28
C LEU A 177 15.68 16.39 19.88
N PRO A 178 16.62 15.64 20.50
CA PRO A 178 18.04 15.70 20.19
C PRO A 178 18.39 14.89 18.94
N GLU A 179 19.47 15.27 18.26
CA GLU A 179 20.04 14.57 17.10
C GLU A 179 19.01 14.30 15.99
N ALA A 180 18.68 15.35 15.24
CA ALA A 180 17.71 15.26 14.16
C ALA A 180 18.27 14.50 12.95
N PRO A 181 17.45 13.69 12.25
CA PRO A 181 17.87 13.05 11.01
C PRO A 181 18.27 14.09 9.95
N CYS A 182 19.29 13.77 9.15
CA CYS A 182 19.78 14.58 8.03
C CYS A 182 19.15 14.12 6.70
N SER A 183 17.83 14.00 6.65
CA SER A 183 17.11 13.72 5.39
C SER A 183 15.79 14.45 5.34
N SER A 184 15.45 15.10 4.24
CA SER A 184 14.13 15.73 4.08
C SER A 184 13.02 14.75 3.64
N PHE A 185 13.38 13.51 3.32
CA PHE A 185 12.46 12.49 2.81
C PHE A 185 12.77 11.14 3.51
N ASP A 186 11.75 10.39 3.90
CA ASP A 186 11.87 8.99 4.37
C ASP A 186 12.55 8.71 5.73
N SER A 187 12.64 9.69 6.64
CA SER A 187 13.12 9.40 8.01
C SER A 187 12.15 8.51 8.80
N VAL A 188 12.69 7.57 9.58
CA VAL A 188 11.89 6.69 10.44
C VAL A 188 11.16 7.53 11.48
N THR A 189 9.84 7.52 11.40
CA THR A 189 9.01 8.30 12.32
C THR A 189 8.81 7.59 13.66
N PRO A 190 8.58 8.35 14.75
CA PRO A 190 8.48 7.74 16.06
C PRO A 190 7.28 6.80 16.19
N PHE A 191 7.54 5.58 16.66
CA PHE A 191 6.52 4.60 16.98
C PHE A 191 5.92 4.91 18.35
N ILE A 192 4.62 5.14 18.44
CA ILE A 192 3.95 5.59 19.66
C ILE A 192 3.15 4.45 20.31
N ASP A 193 3.41 4.16 21.59
CA ASP A 193 2.52 3.37 22.45
C ASP A 193 1.74 4.26 23.40
N THR A 194 0.51 4.56 23.02
CA THR A 194 -0.41 5.37 23.82
C THR A 194 -0.74 4.75 25.19
N ARG A 195 -0.58 3.42 25.39
CA ARG A 195 -0.90 2.76 26.68
C ARG A 195 0.12 3.12 27.76
N THR A 196 1.39 3.04 27.38
CA THR A 196 2.56 3.34 28.23
C THR A 196 2.98 4.81 28.12
N ASN A 197 2.46 5.53 27.11
CA ASN A 197 2.80 6.91 26.79
C ASN A 197 4.28 7.09 26.45
N LEU A 198 4.79 6.15 25.67
CA LEU A 198 6.19 6.07 25.23
C LEU A 198 6.22 6.18 23.71
N ALA A 199 7.18 6.95 23.18
CA ALA A 199 7.57 6.85 21.78
C ALA A 199 8.96 6.22 21.66
N VAL A 200 9.17 5.46 20.59
CA VAL A 200 10.43 4.78 20.28
C VAL A 200 10.85 5.14 18.86
N MET A 201 12.11 5.49 18.67
CA MET A 201 12.69 5.73 17.33
C MET A 201 14.21 5.44 17.33
N PRO A 202 14.84 5.27 16.17
CA PRO A 202 16.30 5.23 16.07
C PRO A 202 16.95 6.50 16.64
N TYR A 203 18.18 6.36 17.14
CA TYR A 203 19.00 7.50 17.55
C TYR A 203 19.94 7.91 16.42
N TYR A 204 19.80 9.14 15.92
CA TYR A 204 20.56 9.66 14.78
C TYR A 204 21.87 10.38 15.18
N GLY A 205 22.32 10.22 16.42
CA GLY A 205 23.60 10.77 16.86
C GLY A 205 24.78 9.86 16.54
N ALA A 206 25.88 10.07 17.26
CA ALA A 206 27.12 9.32 17.06
C ALA A 206 26.95 7.79 17.25
N VAL A 207 27.33 7.01 16.25
CA VAL A 207 27.42 5.55 16.31
C VAL A 207 28.66 5.15 17.12
N GLN A 208 28.44 4.42 18.22
CA GLN A 208 29.53 3.91 19.03
C GLN A 208 30.17 2.68 18.38
N VAL A 209 31.50 2.66 18.29
CA VAL A 209 32.26 1.56 17.68
C VAL A 209 33.10 0.84 18.73
N LYS A 210 32.74 -0.41 19.03
CA LYS A 210 33.39 -1.32 19.97
C LYS A 210 34.53 -2.10 19.30
N ASN A 211 35.37 -2.73 20.14
CA ASN A 211 36.38 -3.73 19.74
C ASN A 211 37.42 -3.26 18.69
N LYS A 212 37.72 -1.95 18.63
CA LYS A 212 38.72 -1.36 17.72
C LYS A 212 40.08 -2.07 17.74
N GLU A 213 40.48 -2.60 18.90
CA GLU A 213 41.77 -3.28 19.10
C GLU A 213 41.80 -4.75 18.64
N LYS A 214 40.64 -5.42 18.52
CA LYS A 214 40.53 -6.87 18.25
C LYS A 214 40.25 -7.22 16.78
N LYS A 215 40.33 -6.24 15.87
CA LYS A 215 40.00 -6.33 14.42
C LYS A 215 38.56 -6.71 14.06
N GLN A 216 37.71 -7.13 15.01
CA GLN A 216 36.28 -7.32 14.79
C GLN A 216 35.53 -6.09 15.28
N LEU A 217 35.34 -5.11 14.39
CA LEU A 217 34.60 -3.90 14.68
C LEU A 217 33.11 -4.22 14.86
N LEU A 218 32.52 -3.68 15.93
CA LEU A 218 31.10 -3.77 16.20
C LEU A 218 30.52 -2.36 16.31
N PHE A 219 29.39 -2.13 15.64
CA PHE A 219 28.71 -0.84 15.57
C PHE A 219 27.42 -0.89 16.39
N GLU A 220 27.31 -0.05 17.41
CA GLU A 220 26.18 -0.10 18.33
C GLU A 220 24.96 0.65 17.81
N PHE A 221 23.85 -0.06 17.66
CA PHE A 221 22.56 0.52 17.32
C PHE A 221 21.81 0.93 18.58
N HIS A 222 21.49 2.22 18.66
CA HIS A 222 20.77 2.81 19.78
C HIS A 222 19.36 3.23 19.35
N ILE A 223 18.43 3.13 20.29
CA ILE A 223 17.10 3.74 20.16
C ILE A 223 16.91 4.82 21.21
N MET A 224 16.07 5.81 20.87
CA MET A 224 15.54 6.79 21.79
C MET A 224 14.22 6.29 22.38
N LEU A 225 14.13 6.29 23.71
CA LEU A 225 12.92 6.09 24.49
C LEU A 225 12.43 7.47 24.95
N ILE A 226 11.33 7.94 24.38
CA ILE A 226 10.81 9.30 24.59
C ILE A 226 9.58 9.23 25.49
N HIS A 227 9.69 9.78 26.69
CA HIS A 227 8.57 9.85 27.62
C HIS A 227 7.63 11.00 27.24
N LEU A 228 6.49 10.70 26.59
CA LEU A 228 5.64 11.72 25.95
C LEU A 228 4.96 12.72 26.91
N ASN A 229 5.09 12.54 28.23
CA ASN A 229 4.63 13.51 29.22
C ASN A 229 5.67 14.62 29.49
N THR A 230 6.96 14.26 29.50
CA THR A 230 8.06 15.17 29.85
C THR A 230 8.96 15.49 28.66
N PHE A 231 8.84 14.70 27.58
CA PHE A 231 9.74 14.66 26.43
C PHE A 231 11.21 14.40 26.81
N GLU A 232 11.44 13.84 28.00
CA GLU A 232 12.74 13.32 28.38
C GLU A 232 13.09 12.11 27.50
N VAL A 233 14.33 12.10 27.05
CA VAL A 233 14.88 11.07 26.16
C VAL A 233 15.86 10.22 26.94
N GLU A 234 15.68 8.91 26.85
CA GLU A 234 16.63 7.92 27.32
C GLU A 234 17.16 7.10 26.15
N LEU A 235 18.48 6.87 26.12
CA LEU A 235 19.11 6.06 25.09
C LEU A 235 19.28 4.62 25.55
N LEU A 236 18.99 3.67 24.68
CA LEU A 236 19.20 2.25 24.93
C LEU A 236 19.94 1.61 23.75
N SER A 237 21.11 1.03 24.03
CA SER A 237 21.82 0.16 23.08
C SER A 237 21.06 -1.16 22.96
N VAL A 238 20.63 -1.50 21.73
CA VAL A 238 19.73 -2.65 21.50
C VAL A 238 20.30 -3.71 20.58
N ARG A 239 21.39 -3.44 19.86
CA ARG A 239 22.04 -4.41 18.99
C ARG A 239 23.44 -3.94 18.60
N ASP A 240 24.37 -4.89 18.49
CA ASP A 240 25.67 -4.67 17.86
C ASP A 240 25.62 -5.22 16.42
N PHE A 241 26.11 -4.44 15.46
CA PHE A 241 26.22 -4.81 14.06
C PHE A 241 27.67 -5.15 13.71
N GLU A 242 27.85 -6.26 13.00
CA GLU A 242 29.12 -6.53 12.31
C GLU A 242 29.17 -5.75 11.00
N LYS A 243 30.39 -5.51 10.50
CA LYS A 243 30.65 -4.74 9.28
C LYS A 243 29.75 -5.09 8.10
N TYR A 244 29.62 -6.37 7.76
CA TYR A 244 28.84 -6.83 6.60
C TYR A 244 27.32 -6.73 6.80
N GLN A 245 26.85 -6.23 7.95
CA GLN A 245 25.43 -6.09 8.27
C GLN A 245 24.96 -4.63 8.18
N LEU A 246 25.83 -3.68 7.86
CA LEU A 246 25.50 -2.25 7.92
C LEU A 246 24.59 -1.80 6.76
N SER A 247 24.71 -2.42 5.59
CA SER A 247 23.91 -2.11 4.39
C SER A 247 23.58 -3.39 3.61
N CYS A 248 22.75 -3.29 2.58
CA CYS A 248 22.37 -4.42 1.72
C CYS A 248 23.50 -4.80 0.73
N PHE A 249 24.36 -3.86 0.39
CA PHE A 249 25.52 -4.06 -0.48
C PHE A 249 26.82 -4.03 0.31
N GLU A 250 27.76 -4.91 -0.05
CA GLU A 250 29.07 -4.99 0.60
C GLU A 250 29.88 -3.70 0.43
N SER A 251 29.81 -3.04 -0.74
CA SER A 251 30.46 -1.74 -0.98
C SER A 251 29.97 -0.68 0.00
N ASN A 252 28.66 -0.58 0.20
CA ASN A 252 28.08 0.40 1.12
C ASN A 252 28.47 0.10 2.57
N CYS A 253 28.59 -1.19 2.93
CA CYS A 253 29.08 -1.57 4.24
C CYS A 253 30.52 -1.05 4.49
N GLU A 254 31.41 -1.18 3.50
CA GLU A 254 32.78 -0.65 3.57
C GLU A 254 32.80 0.87 3.74
N ASP A 255 32.01 1.58 2.92
CA ASP A 255 31.90 3.04 2.96
C ASP A 255 31.38 3.53 4.32
N MET A 256 30.32 2.91 4.85
CA MET A 256 29.78 3.25 6.18
C MET A 256 30.81 3.03 7.30
N VAL A 257 31.63 1.97 7.22
CA VAL A 257 32.73 1.77 8.20
C VAL A 257 33.74 2.90 8.14
N GLU A 258 34.14 3.32 6.94
CA GLU A 258 35.10 4.42 6.78
C GLU A 258 34.53 5.72 7.36
N LEU A 259 33.28 6.03 7.04
CA LEU A 259 32.57 7.21 7.54
C LEU A 259 32.48 7.19 9.07
N PHE A 260 32.00 6.08 9.66
CA PHE A 260 31.85 5.98 11.12
C PHE A 260 33.18 6.03 11.91
N LEU A 261 34.31 5.68 11.28
CA LEU A 261 35.62 5.69 11.93
C LEU A 261 36.37 7.01 11.77
N ASN A 262 36.23 7.67 10.61
CA ASN A 262 37.15 8.73 10.19
C ASN A 262 36.50 10.12 10.10
N LYS A 263 35.17 10.18 9.98
CA LYS A 263 34.42 11.43 9.86
C LYS A 263 33.92 11.93 11.21
N ARG A 264 33.77 13.26 11.34
CA ARG A 264 33.12 13.85 12.50
C ARG A 264 31.60 13.75 12.38
N VAL A 265 30.94 13.73 13.53
CA VAL A 265 29.48 13.56 13.60
C VAL A 265 28.76 14.70 12.87
N GLU A 266 29.31 15.91 12.87
CA GLU A 266 28.70 17.08 12.24
C GLU A 266 28.88 17.15 10.71
N GLU A 267 29.65 16.23 10.12
CA GLU A 267 29.84 16.17 8.65
C GLU A 267 28.63 15.52 7.96
N GLU A 268 28.23 16.08 6.81
CA GLU A 268 27.05 15.66 6.05
C GLU A 268 27.12 14.18 5.67
N GLU A 269 28.28 13.70 5.21
CA GLU A 269 28.43 12.29 4.79
C GLU A 269 28.31 11.32 5.98
N TYR A 270 28.73 11.72 7.18
CA TYR A 270 28.51 10.92 8.38
C TYR A 270 27.02 10.82 8.70
N GLN A 271 26.32 11.95 8.64
CA GLN A 271 24.90 12.02 8.98
C GLN A 271 24.03 11.26 7.97
N GLU A 272 24.37 11.29 6.68
CA GLU A 272 23.75 10.47 5.64
C GLU A 272 23.94 8.96 5.94
N ALA A 273 25.14 8.53 6.31
CA ALA A 273 25.40 7.15 6.71
C ALA A 273 24.64 6.74 7.98
N VAL A 274 24.44 7.65 8.94
CA VAL A 274 23.59 7.37 10.11
C VAL A 274 22.13 7.23 9.72
N CYS A 275 21.63 8.04 8.79
CA CYS A 275 20.27 7.90 8.26
C CYS A 275 20.06 6.52 7.63
N GLU A 276 20.93 6.10 6.70
CA GLU A 276 20.87 4.77 6.07
C GLU A 276 20.96 3.65 7.13
N PHE A 277 21.85 3.79 8.12
CA PHE A 277 21.95 2.82 9.22
C PHE A 277 20.67 2.71 10.04
N CYS A 278 19.99 3.83 10.28
CA CYS A 278 18.75 3.88 11.07
C CYS A 278 17.53 3.35 10.32
N GLU A 279 17.51 3.46 8.98
CA GLU A 279 16.46 2.92 8.11
C GLU A 279 16.35 1.39 8.18
N ASP A 280 17.42 0.70 8.61
CA ASP A 280 17.37 -0.74 8.85
C ASP A 280 16.33 -1.17 9.89
N LEU A 281 15.87 -0.28 10.78
CA LEU A 281 14.80 -0.57 11.74
C LEU A 281 13.42 -0.42 11.09
N ASN A 282 12.93 -1.51 10.51
CA ASN A 282 11.65 -1.54 9.78
C ASN A 282 10.41 -1.45 10.68
N THR A 283 10.44 -1.97 11.91
CA THR A 283 9.24 -2.01 12.76
C THR A 283 9.53 -2.01 14.26
N VAL A 284 8.73 -1.26 15.01
CA VAL A 284 8.56 -1.41 16.47
C VAL A 284 7.14 -1.89 16.78
N TYR A 285 7.03 -3.08 17.37
CA TYR A 285 5.75 -3.72 17.71
C TYR A 285 5.54 -3.78 19.22
N PHE A 286 4.64 -2.95 19.76
CA PHE A 286 4.37 -2.89 21.19
C PHE A 286 3.51 -4.07 21.70
N VAL A 287 3.99 -4.73 22.74
CA VAL A 287 3.29 -5.80 23.47
C VAL A 287 2.99 -5.38 24.90
N GLU A 288 2.41 -6.25 25.73
CA GLU A 288 2.01 -5.87 27.09
C GLU A 288 3.21 -5.65 28.03
N ASP A 289 4.28 -6.43 27.87
CA ASP A 289 5.45 -6.46 28.75
C ASP A 289 6.71 -5.82 28.13
N GLY A 290 6.55 -5.09 27.02
CA GLY A 290 7.65 -4.44 26.31
C GLY A 290 7.29 -4.15 24.85
N PHE A 291 8.28 -4.20 23.98
CA PHE A 291 8.11 -4.09 22.53
C PHE A 291 9.15 -4.92 21.79
N TRP A 292 8.83 -5.25 20.55
CA TRP A 292 9.74 -5.93 19.63
C TRP A 292 10.28 -4.95 18.61
N LEU A 293 11.56 -5.09 18.30
CA LEU A 293 12.26 -4.43 17.23
C LEU A 293 12.45 -5.46 16.11
N CYS A 294 12.21 -5.04 14.88
CA CYS A 294 12.45 -5.83 13.68
C CYS A 294 13.30 -5.01 12.72
N TRP A 295 14.45 -5.56 12.36
CA TRP A 295 15.33 -4.98 11.36
C TRP A 295 15.20 -5.70 10.02
N ARG A 296 15.84 -5.14 9.00
CA ARG A 296 16.20 -5.85 7.76
C ARG A 296 16.80 -7.23 8.08
N ASN A 297 16.66 -8.15 7.14
CA ASN A 297 17.10 -9.55 7.22
C ASN A 297 16.25 -10.42 8.19
N GLY A 298 15.10 -9.92 8.66
CA GLY A 298 14.26 -10.63 9.64
C GLY A 298 14.96 -10.85 10.98
N VAL A 299 15.80 -9.91 11.39
CA VAL A 299 16.41 -9.94 12.73
C VAL A 299 15.45 -9.27 13.72
N LEU A 300 15.16 -9.93 14.83
CA LEU A 300 14.26 -9.42 15.85
C LEU A 300 14.86 -9.40 17.24
N ARG A 301 14.45 -8.43 18.05
CA ARG A 301 14.78 -8.38 19.49
C ARG A 301 13.64 -7.82 20.29
N LYS A 302 13.35 -8.40 21.45
CA LYS A 302 12.43 -7.82 22.42
C LYS A 302 13.18 -6.94 23.40
N VAL A 303 12.62 -5.77 23.67
CA VAL A 303 12.97 -4.91 24.79
C VAL A 303 11.86 -5.02 25.82
N TYR A 304 12.19 -5.50 27.02
CA TYR A 304 11.25 -5.61 28.13
C TYR A 304 11.03 -4.26 28.81
N LYS A 305 9.96 -4.13 29.61
CA LYS A 305 9.69 -2.90 30.39
C LYS A 305 10.82 -2.48 31.34
N ASP A 306 11.57 -3.45 31.86
CA ASP A 306 12.76 -3.20 32.70
C ASP A 306 14.00 -2.87 31.87
N LYS A 307 13.84 -2.68 30.55
CA LYS A 307 14.86 -2.39 29.54
C LYS A 307 15.88 -3.51 29.35
N SER A 308 15.64 -4.68 29.95
CA SER A 308 16.41 -5.86 29.59
C SER A 308 16.07 -6.29 28.17
N LEU A 309 17.02 -6.94 27.51
CA LEU A 309 16.90 -7.39 26.13
C LEU A 309 16.69 -8.90 26.11
N SER A 310 15.84 -9.37 25.20
CA SER A 310 15.87 -10.78 24.82
C SER A 310 17.13 -11.09 24.02
N ALA A 311 17.34 -12.38 23.81
CA ALA A 311 18.23 -12.85 22.77
C ALA A 311 17.80 -12.33 21.38
N LEU A 312 18.76 -12.23 20.45
CA LEU A 312 18.48 -11.85 19.06
C LEU A 312 17.90 -13.05 18.32
N LEU A 313 16.73 -12.90 17.71
CA LEU A 313 16.24 -13.86 16.72
C LEU A 313 16.78 -13.49 15.36
N VAL A 314 17.36 -14.46 14.65
CA VAL A 314 18.02 -14.22 13.37
C VAL A 314 17.49 -15.20 12.34
N THR A 315 16.96 -14.69 11.24
CA THR A 315 16.59 -15.52 10.09
C THR A 315 17.79 -16.35 9.63
N HIS A 316 17.63 -17.66 9.69
CA HIS A 316 18.63 -18.64 9.23
C HIS A 316 18.23 -19.27 7.89
N SER A 317 16.93 -19.39 7.63
CA SER A 317 16.39 -19.91 6.39
C SER A 317 15.13 -19.15 5.98
N LEU A 318 15.05 -18.80 4.70
CA LEU A 318 13.90 -18.17 4.06
C LEU A 318 13.37 -19.14 2.97
N PRO A 319 12.05 -19.43 2.92
CA PRO A 319 11.48 -20.24 1.86
C PRO A 319 11.75 -19.65 0.48
N ASN A 320 11.89 -20.51 -0.54
CA ASN A 320 12.16 -20.12 -1.93
C ASN A 320 13.45 -19.31 -2.14
N ASN A 321 14.36 -19.30 -1.15
CA ASN A 321 15.68 -18.71 -1.26
C ASN A 321 16.76 -19.79 -1.09
N ASN A 322 17.78 -19.79 -1.94
CA ASN A 322 18.87 -20.77 -1.90
C ASN A 322 19.91 -20.45 -0.81
N GLY A 323 19.86 -19.27 -0.20
CA GLY A 323 20.70 -18.86 0.91
C GLY A 323 20.32 -19.56 2.21
N SER A 324 21.31 -20.00 2.97
CA SER A 324 21.14 -20.44 4.36
C SER A 324 22.27 -19.90 5.21
N GLY A 325 21.98 -19.59 6.46
CA GLY A 325 22.94 -18.97 7.36
C GLY A 325 22.38 -17.71 8.01
N MET A 326 22.91 -17.42 9.19
CA MET A 326 22.51 -16.23 9.94
C MET A 326 22.99 -14.97 9.22
N PHE A 327 22.13 -13.96 9.16
CA PHE A 327 22.41 -12.66 8.53
C PHE A 327 22.69 -12.70 7.02
N GLN A 328 22.34 -13.80 6.33
CA GLN A 328 22.61 -13.99 4.89
C GLN A 328 21.51 -13.46 3.95
N PHE A 329 20.59 -12.63 4.46
CA PHE A 329 19.41 -12.16 3.70
C PHE A 329 19.33 -10.63 3.59
N PRO A 330 20.37 -9.94 3.05
CA PRO A 330 20.47 -8.47 3.02
C PRO A 330 19.30 -7.75 2.33
N PHE A 331 18.62 -8.40 1.39
CA PHE A 331 17.49 -7.83 0.63
C PHE A 331 16.12 -8.21 1.21
N PHE A 332 16.09 -8.87 2.36
CA PHE A 332 14.83 -9.22 3.02
C PHE A 332 14.36 -8.06 3.91
N HIS A 333 13.56 -7.16 3.32
CA HIS A 333 12.99 -5.97 3.98
C HIS A 333 11.79 -6.31 4.88
N SER A 334 11.99 -7.25 5.79
CA SER A 334 10.92 -7.78 6.65
C SER A 334 10.36 -6.75 7.63
N GLN A 335 9.05 -6.74 7.77
CA GLN A 335 8.31 -6.02 8.81
C GLN A 335 7.67 -7.01 9.79
N LEU A 336 7.63 -6.66 11.08
CA LEU A 336 6.95 -7.47 12.07
C LEU A 336 5.45 -7.18 12.06
N TYR A 337 4.68 -8.07 11.43
CA TYR A 337 3.24 -7.92 11.27
C TYR A 337 2.48 -8.20 12.58
N ARG A 338 2.78 -9.32 13.25
CA ARG A 338 2.04 -9.76 14.44
C ARG A 338 2.81 -10.72 15.32
N ILE A 339 2.48 -10.74 16.61
CA ILE A 339 2.89 -11.77 17.57
C ILE A 339 1.65 -12.31 18.30
N GLU A 340 1.49 -13.63 18.36
CA GLU A 340 0.39 -14.34 19.04
C GLU A 340 0.87 -15.73 19.48
N ASP A 341 0.61 -16.13 20.74
CA ASP A 341 0.81 -17.50 21.24
C ASP A 341 2.16 -18.15 20.84
N HIS A 342 3.27 -17.47 21.11
CA HIS A 342 4.64 -17.90 20.73
C HIS A 342 4.87 -18.03 19.22
N LYS A 343 4.03 -17.45 18.38
CA LYS A 343 4.30 -17.28 16.95
C LYS A 343 4.59 -15.82 16.65
N LEU A 344 5.57 -15.61 15.79
CA LEU A 344 5.79 -14.34 15.12
C LEU A 344 5.37 -14.47 13.65
N TYR A 345 4.87 -13.38 13.12
CA TYR A 345 4.48 -13.26 11.72
C TYR A 345 5.20 -12.07 11.11
N LEU A 346 5.96 -12.32 10.06
CA LEU A 346 6.65 -11.30 9.28
C LEU A 346 5.92 -11.09 7.96
N PHE A 347 6.12 -9.92 7.39
CA PHE A 347 5.66 -9.55 6.06
C PHE A 347 6.85 -8.95 5.30
N ASP A 348 7.18 -9.46 4.12
CA ASP A 348 7.81 -8.63 3.09
C ASP A 348 6.72 -8.15 2.15
N GLU A 349 6.98 -7.08 1.40
CA GLU A 349 6.10 -6.41 0.43
C GLU A 349 5.02 -7.28 -0.25
N THR A 350 5.32 -8.55 -0.52
CA THR A 350 4.40 -9.49 -1.18
C THR A 350 4.02 -10.71 -0.33
N ASN A 351 4.88 -11.15 0.59
CA ASN A 351 4.74 -12.45 1.24
C ASN A 351 4.64 -12.37 2.77
N TYR A 352 3.83 -13.27 3.33
CA TYR A 352 3.77 -13.48 4.78
C TYR A 352 4.57 -14.70 5.19
N TYR A 353 5.28 -14.56 6.31
CA TYR A 353 6.08 -15.62 6.90
C TYR A 353 5.70 -15.82 8.36
N SER A 354 5.92 -17.04 8.86
CA SER A 354 5.75 -17.35 10.28
C SER A 354 6.94 -18.10 10.84
N ALA A 355 7.18 -17.91 12.13
CA ALA A 355 8.12 -18.72 12.89
C ALA A 355 7.64 -18.89 14.34
N THR A 356 8.12 -19.93 14.99
CA THR A 356 7.89 -20.15 16.42
C THR A 356 8.96 -19.44 17.23
N ILE A 357 8.54 -18.66 18.20
CA ILE A 357 9.37 -18.03 19.22
C ILE A 357 9.84 -19.13 20.19
N PRO A 358 11.16 -19.38 20.31
CA PRO A 358 11.67 -20.39 21.23
C PRO A 358 11.33 -20.05 22.69
N ASP A 359 10.86 -21.05 23.46
CA ASP A 359 10.54 -20.89 24.90
C ASP A 359 11.73 -20.41 25.74
N ALA A 360 12.96 -20.70 25.28
CA ALA A 360 14.21 -20.29 25.93
C ALA A 360 14.45 -18.76 25.96
N MET A 361 13.58 -17.94 25.34
CA MET A 361 13.65 -16.47 25.36
C MET A 361 13.38 -15.84 26.74
N THR A 362 12.99 -16.63 27.75
CA THR A 362 13.06 -16.21 29.17
C THR A 362 14.49 -16.03 29.68
N LEU A 363 15.52 -16.42 28.91
CA LEU A 363 16.92 -16.18 29.27
C LEU A 363 17.37 -14.81 28.71
N LYS A 364 17.53 -13.84 29.62
CA LYS A 364 18.17 -12.54 29.41
C LYS A 364 19.63 -12.73 28.98
N ASN A 365 19.92 -12.96 27.71
CA ASN A 365 21.28 -13.16 27.20
C ASN A 365 21.49 -12.46 25.84
N GLU A 366 22.74 -12.09 25.56
CA GLU A 366 23.18 -11.49 24.29
C GLU A 366 23.30 -12.47 23.12
N ASN A 367 22.93 -13.75 23.32
CA ASN A 367 23.08 -14.77 22.30
C ASN A 367 22.14 -14.55 21.11
N CYS A 368 22.56 -15.02 19.94
CA CYS A 368 21.71 -15.10 18.77
C CYS A 368 21.05 -16.50 18.69
N PHE A 369 19.77 -16.54 18.32
CA PHE A 369 19.01 -17.76 18.07
C PHE A 369 18.55 -17.79 16.62
N PRO A 370 18.91 -18.83 15.85
CA PRO A 370 18.44 -18.98 14.49
C PRO A 370 16.93 -19.30 14.49
N ILE A 371 16.19 -18.64 13.61
CA ILE A 371 14.80 -18.97 13.30
C ILE A 371 14.69 -19.36 11.82
N SER A 372 13.86 -20.37 11.57
CA SER A 372 13.47 -20.78 10.22
C SER A 372 12.09 -20.24 9.93
N LEU A 373 11.98 -19.49 8.83
CA LEU A 373 10.70 -18.95 8.38
C LEU A 373 9.97 -19.97 7.51
N GLU A 374 8.65 -20.01 7.63
CA GLU A 374 7.75 -20.77 6.77
C GLU A 374 6.78 -19.80 6.08
N THR A 375 6.44 -20.04 4.82
CA THR A 375 5.42 -19.25 4.13
C THR A 375 4.05 -19.45 4.77
N THR A 376 3.28 -18.38 4.84
CA THR A 376 1.92 -18.41 5.34
C THR A 376 1.07 -17.40 4.57
N THR A 377 -0.22 -17.29 4.91
CA THR A 377 -1.13 -16.35 4.27
C THR A 377 -1.82 -15.48 5.32
N LEU A 378 -2.28 -14.31 4.89
CA LEU A 378 -3.06 -13.40 5.74
C LEU A 378 -4.30 -14.07 6.34
N ASP A 379 -4.89 -15.03 5.61
CA ASP A 379 -6.05 -15.79 6.07
C ASP A 379 -5.72 -16.72 7.25
N ILE A 380 -4.60 -17.45 7.14
CA ILE A 380 -4.12 -18.32 8.22
C ILE A 380 -3.79 -17.48 9.46
N ILE A 381 -3.12 -16.34 9.27
CA ILE A 381 -2.74 -15.43 10.37
C ILE A 381 -3.97 -14.87 11.08
N ASN A 382 -5.00 -14.47 10.33
CA ASN A 382 -6.21 -13.91 10.90
C ASN A 382 -7.25 -14.97 11.28
N LYS A 383 -6.95 -16.26 11.06
CA LYS A 383 -7.85 -17.39 11.31
C LYS A 383 -9.18 -17.20 10.56
N THR A 384 -9.12 -16.67 9.33
CA THR A 384 -10.30 -16.40 8.50
C THR A 384 -10.62 -17.58 7.60
N SER A 385 -11.91 -17.75 7.30
CA SER A 385 -12.43 -18.81 6.46
C SER A 385 -13.45 -18.26 5.45
N TYR A 386 -13.56 -18.93 4.31
CA TYR A 386 -14.50 -18.59 3.24
C TYR A 386 -15.25 -19.83 2.77
N THR A 387 -16.57 -19.72 2.66
CA THR A 387 -17.37 -20.73 1.96
C THR A 387 -17.18 -20.59 0.45
N LYS A 388 -17.57 -21.62 -0.33
CA LYS A 388 -17.52 -21.56 -1.79
C LYS A 388 -18.40 -20.44 -2.35
N GLU A 389 -19.55 -20.21 -1.74
CA GLU A 389 -20.48 -19.14 -2.12
C GLU A 389 -19.85 -17.77 -1.88
N LYS A 390 -19.14 -17.59 -0.75
CA LYS A 390 -18.44 -16.34 -0.46
C LYS A 390 -17.26 -16.06 -1.37
N ARG A 391 -16.51 -17.08 -1.78
CA ARG A 391 -15.46 -16.92 -2.80
C ARG A 391 -16.06 -16.44 -4.12
N LYS A 392 -17.14 -17.07 -4.59
CA LYS A 392 -17.87 -16.61 -5.79
C LYS A 392 -18.44 -15.19 -5.66
N GLU A 393 -18.87 -14.79 -4.47
CA GLU A 393 -19.33 -13.41 -4.22
C GLU A 393 -18.16 -12.43 -4.38
N ILE A 394 -16.98 -12.76 -3.85
CA ILE A 394 -15.76 -11.95 -3.95
C ILE A 394 -15.28 -11.85 -5.39
N ASP A 395 -15.24 -12.96 -6.14
CA ASP A 395 -14.82 -12.97 -7.55
C ASP A 395 -15.71 -12.07 -8.44
N ARG A 396 -16.91 -11.69 -7.97
CA ARG A 396 -17.84 -10.79 -8.66
C ARG A 396 -17.68 -9.33 -8.26
N LEU A 397 -16.96 -9.01 -7.18
CA LEU A 397 -16.82 -7.64 -6.68
C LEU A 397 -15.93 -6.76 -7.55
N ASP A 398 -15.02 -7.36 -8.31
CA ASP A 398 -14.09 -6.66 -9.22
C ASP A 398 -14.62 -6.54 -10.65
N LYS A 399 -15.78 -7.14 -10.91
CA LYS A 399 -16.38 -7.20 -12.24
C LYS A 399 -17.57 -6.25 -12.32
N ILE A 400 -17.68 -5.60 -13.46
CA ILE A 400 -18.89 -4.86 -13.81
C ILE A 400 -19.91 -5.84 -14.39
N ILE A 401 -20.91 -6.19 -13.59
CA ILE A 401 -21.98 -7.10 -14.01
C ILE A 401 -23.00 -6.34 -14.86
N LEU A 402 -23.19 -6.78 -16.11
CA LEU A 402 -24.23 -6.30 -17.03
C LEU A 402 -25.35 -7.35 -17.08
N LEU A 403 -26.54 -7.00 -16.62
CA LEU A 403 -27.67 -7.93 -16.53
C LEU A 403 -28.64 -7.72 -17.70
N VAL A 404 -28.88 -8.78 -18.47
CA VAL A 404 -29.77 -8.78 -19.63
C VAL A 404 -30.88 -9.84 -19.52
N GLU A 405 -31.84 -9.83 -20.44
CA GLU A 405 -32.98 -10.76 -20.39
C GLU A 405 -32.56 -12.20 -20.75
N ASP A 406 -31.88 -12.37 -21.89
CA ASP A 406 -31.50 -13.68 -22.43
C ASP A 406 -30.31 -13.53 -23.40
N LEU A 407 -29.18 -14.17 -23.08
CA LEU A 407 -27.93 -14.10 -23.84
C LEU A 407 -27.96 -14.80 -25.21
N ALA A 408 -29.09 -15.44 -25.56
CA ALA A 408 -29.32 -16.00 -26.89
C ALA A 408 -30.01 -15.01 -27.86
N LEU A 409 -30.53 -13.88 -27.37
CA LEU A 409 -31.26 -12.91 -28.19
C LEU A 409 -30.34 -11.76 -28.60
N GLU A 410 -30.32 -11.41 -29.89
CA GLU A 410 -29.54 -10.28 -30.44
C GLU A 410 -29.84 -8.96 -29.71
N LYS A 411 -31.12 -8.69 -29.44
CA LYS A 411 -31.54 -7.50 -28.70
C LYS A 411 -30.92 -7.42 -27.30
N SER A 412 -30.77 -8.56 -26.61
CA SER A 412 -30.12 -8.58 -25.29
C SER A 412 -28.63 -8.29 -25.39
N LEU A 413 -27.97 -8.76 -26.46
CA LEU A 413 -26.56 -8.49 -26.70
C LEU A 413 -26.31 -6.99 -26.97
N LEU A 414 -27.19 -6.35 -27.75
CA LEU A 414 -27.15 -4.91 -27.97
C LEU A 414 -27.45 -4.12 -26.69
N ASP A 415 -28.40 -4.60 -25.87
CA ASP A 415 -28.68 -3.99 -24.55
C ASP A 415 -27.45 -4.05 -23.63
N ALA A 416 -26.73 -5.17 -23.59
CA ALA A 416 -25.46 -5.27 -22.86
C ALA A 416 -24.42 -4.25 -23.36
N LEU A 417 -24.28 -4.06 -24.68
CA LEU A 417 -23.38 -3.03 -25.21
C LEU A 417 -23.79 -1.61 -24.81
N HIS A 418 -25.09 -1.30 -24.81
CA HIS A 418 -25.56 -0.01 -24.33
C HIS A 418 -25.30 0.19 -22.83
N GLN A 419 -25.49 -0.85 -22.01
CA GLN A 419 -25.12 -0.80 -20.59
C GLN A 419 -23.61 -0.61 -20.42
N MET A 420 -22.78 -1.30 -21.21
CA MET A 420 -21.33 -1.16 -21.21
C MET A 420 -20.92 0.27 -21.58
N TYR A 421 -21.50 0.84 -22.63
CA TYR A 421 -21.28 2.23 -23.03
C TYR A 421 -21.56 3.21 -21.88
N LEU A 422 -22.71 3.08 -21.21
CA LEU A 422 -23.05 3.93 -20.07
C LEU A 422 -22.06 3.79 -18.89
N LYS A 423 -21.49 2.59 -18.70
CA LYS A 423 -20.44 2.36 -17.68
C LYS A 423 -19.11 2.98 -18.07
N VAL A 424 -18.73 2.86 -19.34
CA VAL A 424 -17.51 3.47 -19.87
C VAL A 424 -17.59 5.01 -19.85
N GLU A 425 -18.76 5.57 -20.14
CA GLU A 425 -19.03 7.01 -20.03
C GLU A 425 -18.88 7.52 -18.58
N SER A 426 -19.05 6.64 -17.59
CA SER A 426 -19.04 6.97 -16.16
C SER A 426 -17.91 6.31 -15.37
N LEU A 427 -16.78 5.99 -16.02
CA LEU A 427 -15.64 5.28 -15.39
C LEU A 427 -15.13 5.96 -14.12
N GLU A 428 -15.06 7.30 -14.09
CA GLU A 428 -14.66 8.07 -12.91
C GLU A 428 -15.49 7.71 -11.67
N THR A 429 -16.79 7.44 -11.85
CA THR A 429 -17.70 7.13 -10.75
C THR A 429 -17.58 5.70 -10.23
N LEU A 430 -16.93 4.83 -10.99
CA LEU A 430 -16.73 3.43 -10.61
C LEU A 430 -15.56 3.27 -9.64
N GLY A 431 -14.61 4.21 -9.62
CA GLY A 431 -13.46 4.18 -8.70
C GLY A 431 -12.53 3.01 -8.96
N LEU A 432 -12.30 2.69 -10.23
CA LEU A 432 -11.41 1.61 -10.64
C LEU A 432 -9.96 2.04 -10.43
N VAL A 433 -9.20 1.22 -9.71
CA VAL A 433 -7.76 1.34 -9.47
C VAL A 433 -7.01 0.97 -10.75
N THR A 434 -7.04 -0.31 -11.12
CA THR A 434 -6.31 -0.84 -12.29
C THR A 434 -7.09 -1.84 -13.11
N THR A 435 -8.26 -2.31 -12.66
CA THR A 435 -8.98 -3.39 -13.35
C THR A 435 -10.34 -2.91 -13.86
N LEU A 436 -10.61 -3.17 -15.13
CA LEU A 436 -11.90 -3.01 -15.78
C LEU A 436 -12.24 -4.31 -16.52
N GLU A 437 -13.04 -5.16 -15.88
CA GLU A 437 -13.56 -6.39 -16.50
C GLU A 437 -15.09 -6.38 -16.48
N PHE A 438 -15.70 -6.70 -17.62
CA PHE A 438 -17.15 -6.87 -17.73
C PHE A 438 -17.55 -8.33 -17.66
N GLN A 439 -18.68 -8.61 -17.00
CA GLN A 439 -19.32 -9.92 -17.02
C GLN A 439 -20.79 -9.76 -17.40
N ILE A 440 -21.22 -10.46 -18.43
CA ILE A 440 -22.60 -10.37 -18.90
C ILE A 440 -23.36 -11.58 -18.34
N GLU A 441 -24.45 -11.30 -17.65
CA GLU A 441 -25.33 -12.29 -17.06
C GLU A 441 -26.74 -12.15 -17.62
N ASP A 442 -27.43 -13.26 -17.84
CA ASP A 442 -28.87 -13.23 -18.12
C ASP A 442 -29.72 -13.65 -16.92
N LYS A 443 -31.03 -13.38 -17.00
CA LYS A 443 -32.00 -13.75 -15.95
C LYS A 443 -32.20 -15.26 -15.80
N LYS A 444 -31.70 -16.07 -16.75
CA LYS A 444 -31.71 -17.54 -16.68
C LYS A 444 -30.48 -18.08 -15.95
N GLY A 445 -29.53 -17.22 -15.60
CA GLY A 445 -28.29 -17.56 -14.90
C GLY A 445 -27.14 -17.96 -15.83
N ALA A 446 -27.27 -17.75 -17.14
CA ALA A 446 -26.12 -17.89 -18.04
C ALA A 446 -25.16 -16.72 -17.83
N ILE A 447 -23.87 -17.03 -17.84
CA ILE A 447 -22.79 -16.07 -17.62
C ILE A 447 -21.83 -16.18 -18.80
N VAL A 448 -21.48 -15.03 -19.39
CA VAL A 448 -20.56 -14.95 -20.53
C VAL A 448 -19.50 -13.90 -20.20
N ALA A 449 -18.22 -14.30 -20.33
CA ALA A 449 -17.07 -13.41 -20.22
C ALA A 449 -16.85 -12.65 -21.54
N GLU A 450 -16.10 -11.55 -21.47
CA GLU A 450 -15.85 -10.65 -22.61
C GLU A 450 -15.42 -11.34 -23.91
N PRO A 451 -14.45 -12.27 -23.94
CA PRO A 451 -14.00 -12.88 -25.20
C PRO A 451 -15.16 -13.52 -25.97
N VAL A 452 -15.94 -14.35 -25.28
CA VAL A 452 -17.09 -15.07 -25.86
C VAL A 452 -18.25 -14.11 -26.15
N PHE A 453 -18.42 -13.05 -25.36
CA PHE A 453 -19.41 -12.02 -25.62
C PHE A 453 -19.09 -11.29 -26.93
N PHE A 454 -17.86 -10.85 -27.11
CA PHE A 454 -17.45 -10.09 -28.30
C PHE A 454 -17.42 -10.96 -29.57
N GLU A 455 -17.15 -12.27 -29.47
CA GLU A 455 -17.38 -13.21 -30.58
C GLU A 455 -18.84 -13.22 -31.07
N LYS A 456 -19.81 -13.19 -30.14
CA LYS A 456 -21.23 -13.09 -30.49
C LYS A 456 -21.61 -11.73 -31.05
N ILE A 457 -20.97 -10.67 -30.56
CA ILE A 457 -21.18 -9.32 -31.08
C ILE A 457 -20.63 -9.17 -32.50
N ALA A 458 -19.51 -9.84 -32.83
CA ALA A 458 -18.83 -9.71 -34.11
C ALA A 458 -19.73 -9.99 -35.33
N VAL A 459 -20.77 -10.82 -35.18
CA VAL A 459 -21.72 -11.15 -36.27
C VAL A 459 -22.84 -10.13 -36.44
N LEU A 460 -23.00 -9.18 -35.52
CA LEU A 460 -24.09 -8.19 -35.52
C LEU A 460 -23.60 -6.88 -36.14
N GLU A 461 -24.19 -6.49 -37.27
CA GLU A 461 -23.77 -5.27 -37.97
C GLU A 461 -24.10 -4.00 -37.17
N GLU A 462 -25.28 -3.97 -36.53
CA GLU A 462 -25.75 -2.85 -35.71
C GLU A 462 -24.88 -2.59 -34.48
N ALA A 463 -24.08 -3.57 -34.04
CA ALA A 463 -23.22 -3.43 -32.88
C ALA A 463 -21.94 -2.62 -33.15
N THR A 464 -21.50 -2.54 -34.42
CA THR A 464 -20.20 -1.98 -34.78
C THR A 464 -20.06 -0.51 -34.36
N THR A 465 -21.10 0.31 -34.61
CA THR A 465 -21.09 1.73 -34.21
C THR A 465 -21.11 1.89 -32.70
N ILE A 466 -21.80 1.01 -31.97
CA ILE A 466 -21.83 1.06 -30.51
C ILE A 466 -20.44 0.70 -29.95
N LEU A 467 -19.79 -0.34 -30.49
CA LEU A 467 -18.42 -0.72 -30.12
C LEU A 467 -17.43 0.42 -30.35
N GLN A 468 -17.49 1.07 -31.52
CA GLN A 468 -16.65 2.23 -31.81
C GLN A 468 -16.83 3.32 -30.74
N ASN A 469 -18.09 3.67 -30.43
CA ASN A 469 -18.38 4.69 -29.42
C ASN A 469 -17.88 4.31 -28.02
N ILE A 470 -17.97 3.03 -27.64
CA ILE A 470 -17.42 2.52 -26.38
C ILE A 470 -15.91 2.75 -26.34
N VAL A 471 -15.19 2.31 -27.37
CA VAL A 471 -13.72 2.43 -27.44
C VAL A 471 -13.30 3.91 -27.45
N GLU A 472 -13.95 4.76 -28.25
CA GLU A 472 -13.62 6.19 -28.31
C GLU A 472 -13.88 6.89 -26.98
N THR A 473 -14.96 6.52 -26.27
CA THR A 473 -15.27 7.06 -24.96
C THR A 473 -14.22 6.63 -23.93
N PHE A 474 -13.81 5.36 -23.96
CA PHE A 474 -12.71 4.85 -23.13
C PHE A 474 -11.41 5.61 -23.39
N CYS A 475 -11.05 5.85 -24.66
CA CYS A 475 -9.83 6.58 -25.00
C CYS A 475 -9.82 8.05 -24.54
N ASN A 476 -10.98 8.61 -24.15
CA ASN A 476 -11.07 9.95 -23.56
C ASN A 476 -10.86 9.94 -22.04
N TYR A 477 -10.87 8.77 -21.40
CA TYR A 477 -10.72 8.66 -19.94
C TYR A 477 -9.24 8.89 -19.55
N PRO A 478 -8.91 9.88 -18.69
CA PRO A 478 -7.52 10.26 -18.41
C PRO A 478 -6.64 9.15 -17.83
N LYS A 479 -7.25 8.16 -17.16
CA LYS A 479 -6.55 7.01 -16.55
C LYS A 479 -6.67 5.73 -17.38
N ALA A 480 -7.15 5.80 -18.64
CA ALA A 480 -7.36 4.63 -19.49
C ALA A 480 -6.11 3.75 -19.64
N LYS A 481 -4.92 4.38 -19.74
CA LYS A 481 -3.64 3.66 -19.81
C LYS A 481 -3.32 2.74 -18.64
N TYR A 482 -3.96 2.95 -17.49
CA TYR A 482 -3.75 2.16 -16.28
C TYR A 482 -4.83 1.11 -16.05
N LEU A 483 -5.78 0.95 -16.99
CA LEU A 483 -6.87 0.00 -16.89
C LEU A 483 -6.59 -1.26 -17.69
N TYR A 484 -6.59 -2.38 -16.98
CA TYR A 484 -6.35 -3.71 -17.51
C TYR A 484 -7.56 -4.59 -17.27
N ARG A 485 -7.74 -5.62 -18.09
CA ARG A 485 -8.65 -6.72 -17.81
C ARG A 485 -8.02 -7.71 -16.84
N ASN A 486 -6.72 -7.98 -16.99
CA ASN A 486 -5.88 -8.81 -16.11
C ASN A 486 -4.39 -8.49 -16.34
N GLU A 487 -3.47 -9.28 -15.77
CA GLU A 487 -2.02 -9.03 -15.84
C GLU A 487 -1.43 -8.97 -17.26
N GLU A 488 -2.10 -9.55 -18.27
CA GLU A 488 -1.59 -9.67 -19.65
C GLU A 488 -2.46 -8.96 -20.71
N GLU A 489 -3.58 -8.37 -20.30
CA GLU A 489 -4.60 -7.84 -21.22
C GLU A 489 -5.06 -6.45 -20.80
N THR A 490 -5.00 -5.46 -21.68
CA THR A 490 -5.59 -4.13 -21.43
C THR A 490 -7.12 -4.16 -21.50
N ALA A 491 -7.76 -3.20 -20.83
CA ALA A 491 -9.21 -3.15 -20.78
C ALA A 491 -9.82 -2.88 -22.17
N LEU A 492 -10.89 -3.60 -22.52
CA LEU A 492 -11.57 -3.54 -23.82
C LEU A 492 -10.79 -4.11 -25.03
N CYS A 493 -9.66 -4.80 -24.84
CA CYS A 493 -8.86 -5.36 -25.93
C CYS A 493 -9.67 -6.27 -26.89
N TYR A 494 -10.62 -7.06 -26.37
CA TYR A 494 -11.52 -7.90 -27.18
C TYR A 494 -12.56 -7.10 -28.00
N ALA A 495 -12.99 -5.95 -27.50
CA ALA A 495 -13.86 -5.03 -28.26
C ALA A 495 -13.09 -4.47 -29.46
N VAL A 496 -11.83 -4.09 -29.25
CA VAL A 496 -10.94 -3.53 -30.27
C VAL A 496 -10.55 -4.60 -31.31
N LEU A 497 -10.25 -5.82 -30.88
CA LEU A 497 -10.03 -6.94 -31.80
C LEU A 497 -11.27 -7.26 -32.65
N THR A 498 -12.47 -7.08 -32.09
CA THR A 498 -13.71 -7.24 -32.85
C THR A 498 -13.87 -6.12 -33.87
N LEU A 499 -13.55 -4.89 -33.47
CA LEU A 499 -13.62 -3.70 -34.34
C LEU A 499 -12.58 -3.75 -35.47
N SER A 500 -11.37 -4.27 -35.22
CA SER A 500 -10.31 -4.40 -36.23
C SER A 500 -10.72 -5.29 -37.41
N LYS A 501 -11.60 -6.26 -37.15
CA LYS A 501 -12.17 -7.17 -38.15
C LYS A 501 -13.31 -6.56 -38.98
N LYS A 502 -13.74 -5.32 -38.68
CA LYS A 502 -14.86 -4.63 -39.38
C LYS A 502 -14.43 -3.72 -40.54
N GLY A 503 -13.12 -3.57 -40.76
CA GLY A 503 -12.57 -2.91 -41.94
C GLY A 503 -11.91 -1.55 -41.66
N LYS A 504 -11.36 -0.96 -42.73
CA LYS A 504 -10.46 0.21 -42.66
C LYS A 504 -11.07 1.47 -42.05
N ASP A 505 -12.38 1.63 -42.09
CA ASP A 505 -13.06 2.83 -41.59
C ASP A 505 -12.90 2.99 -40.07
N PHE A 506 -12.57 1.90 -39.36
CA PHE A 506 -12.34 1.90 -37.91
C PHE A 506 -10.86 1.94 -37.52
N LEU A 507 -9.94 1.92 -38.50
CA LEU A 507 -8.49 1.97 -38.25
C LEU A 507 -8.08 3.16 -37.36
N PRO A 508 -8.62 4.39 -37.54
CA PRO A 508 -8.28 5.51 -36.66
C PRO A 508 -8.64 5.27 -35.19
N THR A 509 -9.81 4.69 -34.92
CA THR A 509 -10.26 4.38 -33.55
C THR A 509 -9.37 3.33 -32.90
N ILE A 510 -8.98 2.30 -33.65
CA ILE A 510 -8.10 1.23 -33.16
C ILE A 510 -6.72 1.78 -32.83
N LEU A 511 -6.12 2.57 -33.72
CA LEU A 511 -4.81 3.17 -33.49
C LEU A 511 -4.84 4.17 -32.33
N ARG A 512 -5.94 4.90 -32.16
CA ARG A 512 -6.15 5.77 -30.99
C ARG A 512 -6.20 4.97 -29.69
N TYR A 513 -6.84 3.80 -29.69
CA TYR A 513 -6.80 2.89 -28.56
C TYR A 513 -5.37 2.45 -28.23
N LEU A 514 -4.61 1.97 -29.23
CA LEU A 514 -3.21 1.55 -29.05
C LEU A 514 -2.33 2.67 -28.49
N ALA A 515 -2.54 3.91 -28.94
CA ALA A 515 -1.84 5.08 -28.42
C ALA A 515 -2.29 5.50 -27.01
N THR A 516 -3.43 5.00 -26.52
CA THR A 516 -3.99 5.36 -25.20
C THR A 516 -3.62 4.34 -24.13
N ILE A 517 -3.44 3.07 -24.47
CA ILE A 517 -3.13 2.01 -23.49
C ILE A 517 -1.62 1.92 -23.21
N ASP A 518 -1.26 1.23 -22.13
CA ASP A 518 0.13 0.82 -21.88
C ASP A 518 0.48 -0.39 -22.75
N LEU A 519 0.99 -0.11 -23.94
CA LEU A 519 1.29 -1.13 -24.94
C LEU A 519 2.51 -2.00 -24.54
N ASP A 520 3.45 -1.46 -23.77
CA ASP A 520 4.70 -2.15 -23.41
C ASP A 520 4.47 -3.35 -22.47
N HIS A 521 3.35 -3.35 -21.74
CA HIS A 521 2.97 -4.43 -20.82
C HIS A 521 1.75 -5.23 -21.29
N ASP A 522 1.23 -4.98 -22.50
CA ASP A 522 0.05 -5.67 -23.04
C ASP A 522 0.43 -6.79 -24.01
N VAL A 523 0.55 -8.01 -23.47
CA VAL A 523 0.88 -9.22 -24.24
C VAL A 523 -0.18 -9.49 -25.30
N PHE A 524 -1.48 -9.41 -24.96
CA PHE A 524 -2.55 -9.77 -25.88
C PHE A 524 -2.59 -8.88 -27.11
N THR A 525 -2.48 -7.56 -26.93
CA THR A 525 -2.53 -6.62 -28.05
C THR A 525 -1.34 -6.81 -28.99
N ILE A 526 -0.14 -7.04 -28.45
CA ILE A 526 1.08 -7.31 -29.21
C ILE A 526 0.97 -8.63 -29.99
N GLU A 527 0.35 -9.66 -29.42
CA GLU A 527 0.25 -10.97 -30.08
C GLU A 527 -0.93 -11.10 -31.05
N ASN A 528 -2.01 -10.32 -30.87
CA ASN A 528 -3.27 -10.54 -31.59
C ASN A 528 -3.71 -9.34 -32.44
N ILE A 529 -3.65 -8.12 -31.90
CA ILE A 529 -4.19 -6.94 -32.58
C ILE A 529 -3.14 -6.37 -33.54
N VAL A 530 -1.93 -6.09 -33.05
CA VAL A 530 -0.84 -5.52 -33.87
C VAL A 530 -0.52 -6.39 -35.09
N PRO A 531 -0.33 -7.73 -34.97
CA PRO A 531 -0.04 -8.57 -36.12
C PRO A 531 -1.20 -8.64 -37.10
N TYR A 532 -2.45 -8.62 -36.61
CA TYR A 532 -3.62 -8.56 -37.47
C TYR A 532 -3.64 -7.26 -38.30
N LEU A 533 -3.30 -6.12 -37.69
CA LEU A 533 -3.24 -4.84 -38.40
C LEU A 533 -2.15 -4.86 -39.48
N ASP A 534 -0.96 -5.38 -39.17
CA ASP A 534 0.17 -5.43 -40.10
C ASP A 534 -0.12 -6.33 -41.33
N VAL A 535 -0.84 -7.44 -41.14
CA VAL A 535 -1.26 -8.32 -42.23
C VAL A 535 -2.40 -7.72 -43.06
N THR A 536 -3.30 -6.97 -42.43
CA THR A 536 -4.56 -6.52 -43.06
C THR A 536 -4.43 -5.17 -43.76
N TYR A 537 -3.62 -4.27 -43.23
CA TYR A 537 -3.50 -2.89 -43.70
C TYR A 537 -2.09 -2.60 -44.19
N GLU A 538 -1.96 -1.79 -45.25
CA GLU A 538 -0.65 -1.36 -45.71
C GLU A 538 0.05 -0.51 -44.63
N ARG A 539 1.34 -0.79 -44.34
CA ARG A 539 2.14 -0.05 -43.36
C ARG A 539 2.05 1.48 -43.56
N THR A 540 2.01 1.95 -44.82
CA THR A 540 1.84 3.37 -45.15
C THR A 540 0.54 3.95 -44.58
N SER A 541 -0.56 3.20 -44.63
CA SER A 541 -1.85 3.64 -44.08
C SER A 541 -1.80 3.74 -42.55
N ILE A 542 -1.13 2.80 -41.88
CA ILE A 542 -0.92 2.83 -40.43
C ILE A 542 -0.08 4.06 -40.04
N ILE A 543 1.05 4.27 -40.73
CA ILE A 543 1.96 5.41 -40.51
C ILE A 543 1.23 6.75 -40.70
N GLU A 544 0.46 6.90 -41.78
CA GLU A 544 -0.29 8.13 -42.06
C GLU A 544 -1.31 8.47 -40.96
N ASN A 545 -1.97 7.46 -40.39
CA ASN A 545 -2.90 7.67 -39.27
C ASN A 545 -2.16 7.97 -37.97
N LEU A 546 -1.11 7.21 -37.64
CA LEU A 546 -0.35 7.41 -36.40
C LEU A 546 0.33 8.79 -36.34
N LYS A 547 0.81 9.32 -37.46
CA LYS A 547 1.33 10.71 -37.53
C LYS A 547 0.32 11.77 -37.07
N ILE A 548 -0.98 11.48 -37.19
CA ILE A 548 -2.05 12.38 -36.75
C ILE A 548 -2.44 12.10 -35.29
N ILE A 549 -2.38 10.83 -34.87
CA ILE A 549 -2.89 10.35 -33.59
C ILE A 549 -1.84 10.47 -32.48
N SER A 550 -0.64 9.94 -32.68
CA SER A 550 0.41 9.83 -31.65
C SER A 550 1.77 9.54 -32.27
N GLU A 551 2.74 10.41 -31.99
CA GLU A 551 4.15 10.21 -32.37
C GLU A 551 4.78 9.05 -31.60
N ASP A 552 4.52 8.95 -30.28
CA ASP A 552 5.07 7.87 -29.44
C ASP A 552 4.62 6.47 -29.93
N CYS A 553 3.33 6.30 -30.24
CA CYS A 553 2.83 5.05 -30.79
C CYS A 553 3.40 4.75 -32.19
N LEU A 554 3.69 5.77 -33.00
CA LEU A 554 4.38 5.58 -34.29
C LEU A 554 5.81 5.04 -34.08
N GLU A 555 6.57 5.63 -33.16
CA GLU A 555 7.93 5.17 -32.83
C GLU A 555 7.92 3.71 -32.37
N TRP A 556 6.94 3.33 -31.54
CA TRP A 556 6.75 1.95 -31.12
C TRP A 556 6.52 1.01 -32.31
N PHE A 557 5.63 1.36 -33.25
CA PHE A 557 5.37 0.54 -34.44
C PHE A 557 6.60 0.45 -35.36
N GLU A 558 7.36 1.53 -35.51
CA GLU A 558 8.62 1.52 -36.28
C GLU A 558 9.66 0.59 -35.65
N HIS A 559 9.76 0.57 -34.31
CA HIS A 559 10.61 -0.37 -33.58
C HIS A 559 10.15 -1.83 -33.80
N TYR A 560 8.86 -2.11 -33.60
CA TYR A 560 8.26 -3.43 -33.82
C TYR A 560 8.53 -3.97 -35.24
N TRP A 561 8.32 -3.16 -36.27
CA TRP A 561 8.61 -3.58 -37.66
C TRP A 561 10.09 -3.84 -37.90
N HIS A 562 10.97 -3.03 -37.31
CA HIS A 562 12.41 -3.25 -37.40
C HIS A 562 12.81 -4.60 -36.77
N GLU A 563 12.23 -4.98 -35.62
CA GLU A 563 12.50 -6.27 -34.98
C GLU A 563 11.99 -7.45 -35.81
N ILE A 564 10.79 -7.36 -36.39
CA ILE A 564 10.25 -8.42 -37.26
C ILE A 564 11.07 -8.59 -38.53
N ASP A 565 11.35 -7.49 -39.23
CA ASP A 565 12.11 -7.52 -40.48
C ASP A 565 13.54 -8.05 -40.24
N ALA A 566 14.12 -7.81 -39.05
CA ALA A 566 15.41 -8.37 -38.64
C ALA A 566 15.35 -9.88 -38.35
N ASN A 567 14.25 -10.38 -37.80
CA ASN A 567 14.06 -11.80 -37.51
C ASN A 567 13.75 -12.64 -38.75
N GLU A 568 13.16 -12.06 -39.81
CA GLU A 568 12.93 -12.75 -41.10
C GLU A 568 14.21 -12.91 -41.95
N LEU A 569 15.31 -12.25 -41.57
CA LEU A 569 16.61 -12.32 -42.24
C LEU A 569 17.54 -13.45 -41.72
N TYR A 570 17.07 -14.23 -40.74
CA TYR A 570 17.75 -15.41 -40.17
C TYR A 570 16.94 -16.68 -40.42
#